data_AF-A0A8E6BAH0-F1
#
_entry.id   AF-A0A8E6BAH0-F1
#
_cell.length_a   1.000
_cell.length_b   1.000
_cell.length_c   1.000
_cell.angle_alpha   90.00
_cell.angle_beta   90.00
_cell.angle_gamma   90.00
#
_symmetry.space_group_name_H-M   'P 1'
#
loop_
_entity.id
_entity.type
_entity.pdbx_description
1 polymer ?
#
loop_
_entity_poly.entity_id
_entity_poly.type
_entity_poly.pdbx_seq_one_letter_code
_entity_poly.pdbx_strand_id
1 'polypeptide(L)'
;MFCLLIVRLLCAMGLMSGLVASAVCSEEPQIVFDNRPESGIPAEALQQPHKPSKATTEKEFPLKFPALTAGAIKSIRIRYYNKETWPNEKDAREYVRSFLGNKKSEVFDFQIWSQGVGVPEIECYVEFTEEYRKKLLGDKFSCRDGRLLLWNTEACYRDGTGRWYFVSAFDQFHRAHPKGDRKNVK
;
A
#
# COMPACT_ATOMS: atom_id res chain seq x y z
N MET A 1 -40.74 70.78 12.81
CA MET A 1 -40.80 70.93 14.28
C MET A 1 -41.48 69.67 14.82
N PHE A 2 -40.77 68.95 15.69
CA PHE A 2 -41.06 67.64 16.30
C PHE A 2 -40.92 66.41 15.37
N CYS A 3 -39.86 65.57 15.44
CA CYS A 3 -39.37 64.73 16.56
C CYS A 3 -40.43 63.72 17.02
N LEU A 4 -40.21 62.44 17.29
CA LEU A 4 -39.10 61.47 17.26
C LEU A 4 -39.72 60.21 17.93
N LEU A 5 -39.10 59.04 17.77
CA LEU A 5 -39.13 57.92 18.75
C LEU A 5 -40.50 57.20 18.92
N ILE A 6 -40.65 55.87 18.83
CA ILE A 6 -40.14 54.78 19.68
C ILE A 6 -40.58 53.50 18.94
N VAL A 7 -39.75 52.60 18.39
CA VAL A 7 -38.80 51.65 19.02
C VAL A 7 -39.45 50.74 20.07
N ARG A 8 -39.75 49.49 19.66
CA ARG A 8 -39.96 48.27 20.48
C ARG A 8 -41.33 48.11 21.17
N LEU A 9 -42.08 47.10 20.72
CA LEU A 9 -42.59 45.98 21.53
C LEU A 9 -43.15 44.94 20.53
N LEU A 10 -42.42 43.88 20.14
CA LEU A 10 -42.25 42.57 20.80
C LEU A 10 -43.53 41.73 20.90
N CYS A 11 -43.37 40.46 20.48
CA CYS A 11 -44.27 39.29 20.59
C CYS A 11 -45.41 39.26 19.54
N ALA A 12 -45.60 38.26 18.70
CA ALA A 12 -45.04 36.91 18.61
C ALA A 12 -45.53 36.25 17.30
N MET A 13 -44.88 35.15 16.90
CA MET A 13 -45.37 34.09 15.99
C MET A 13 -45.38 34.41 14.48
N GLY A 14 -44.76 33.67 13.57
CA GLY A 14 -43.87 32.51 13.62
C GLY A 14 -43.20 32.43 12.23
N LEU A 15 -41.88 32.28 12.14
CA LEU A 15 -41.24 31.01 11.80
C LEU A 15 -42.08 30.11 10.86
N MET A 16 -41.89 30.27 9.56
CA MET A 16 -41.98 29.14 8.61
C MET A 16 -40.78 29.24 7.66
N SER A 17 -39.64 28.80 8.19
CA SER A 17 -38.48 28.40 7.42
C SER A 17 -38.88 27.25 6.49
N GLY A 18 -39.04 27.53 5.20
CA GLY A 18 -39.14 26.51 4.16
C GLY A 18 -37.80 25.82 3.99
N LEU A 19 -37.53 24.82 4.83
CA LEU A 19 -36.44 23.88 4.67
C LEU A 19 -36.69 23.08 3.38
N VAL A 20 -36.02 23.45 2.30
CA VAL A 20 -35.85 22.53 1.16
C VAL A 20 -34.87 21.47 1.64
N ALA A 21 -35.41 20.40 2.23
CA ALA A 21 -34.66 19.19 2.52
C ALA A 21 -34.18 18.64 1.17
N SER A 22 -32.95 19.01 0.81
CA SER A 22 -32.22 18.33 -0.25
C SER A 22 -32.03 16.91 0.24
N ALA A 23 -32.92 16.01 -0.21
CA ALA A 23 -32.71 14.59 -0.14
C ALA A 23 -31.44 14.31 -0.95
N VAL A 24 -30.30 14.31 -0.27
CA VAL A 24 -29.10 13.65 -0.76
C VAL A 24 -29.52 12.20 -0.87
N CYS A 25 -29.94 11.78 -2.07
CA CYS A 25 -29.95 10.38 -2.44
C CYS A 25 -28.52 9.90 -2.27
N SER A 26 -28.22 9.42 -1.08
CA SER A 26 -27.06 8.58 -0.83
C SER A 26 -27.29 7.33 -1.66
N GLU A 27 -26.87 7.38 -2.93
CA GLU A 27 -26.72 6.17 -3.73
C GLU A 27 -25.94 5.17 -2.87
N GLU A 28 -26.55 4.01 -2.61
CA GLU A 28 -25.92 2.97 -1.81
C GLU A 28 -24.58 2.64 -2.46
N PRO A 29 -23.46 2.70 -1.71
CA PRO A 29 -22.14 2.53 -2.29
C PRO A 29 -22.09 1.17 -2.99
N GLN A 30 -21.59 1.16 -4.22
CA GLN A 30 -21.41 -0.09 -4.95
C GLN A 30 -20.39 -0.97 -4.20
N ILE A 31 -20.88 -1.99 -3.50
CA ILE A 31 -20.03 -2.96 -2.79
C ILE A 31 -19.56 -4.01 -3.81
N VAL A 32 -18.41 -3.76 -4.43
CA VAL A 32 -17.74 -4.77 -5.25
C VAL A 32 -16.91 -5.67 -4.34
N PHE A 33 -17.43 -6.86 -4.07
CA PHE A 33 -16.68 -7.92 -3.39
C PHE A 33 -15.83 -8.67 -4.41
N ASP A 34 -14.59 -8.21 -4.63
CA ASP A 34 -13.62 -8.98 -5.42
C ASP A 34 -12.78 -9.86 -4.50
N ASN A 35 -13.13 -11.15 -4.47
CA ASN A 35 -12.39 -12.19 -3.74
C ASN A 35 -11.21 -12.74 -4.57
N ARG A 36 -10.88 -12.13 -5.71
CA ARG A 36 -9.74 -12.54 -6.50
C ARG A 36 -8.49 -11.83 -5.96
N PRO A 37 -7.41 -12.56 -5.67
CA PRO A 37 -6.12 -11.94 -5.45
C PRO A 37 -5.73 -11.10 -6.68
N GLU A 38 -4.85 -10.12 -6.48
CA GLU A 38 -4.26 -9.37 -7.60
C GLU A 38 -3.81 -10.33 -8.72
N SER A 39 -4.07 -10.01 -9.98
CA SER A 39 -3.56 -10.82 -11.10
C SER A 39 -2.43 -10.08 -11.78
N GLY A 40 -1.21 -10.61 -11.61
CA GLY A 40 0.00 -10.01 -12.17
C GLY A 40 0.45 -8.74 -11.47
N ILE A 41 1.21 -7.92 -12.19
CA ILE A 41 1.71 -6.66 -11.68
C ILE A 41 0.56 -5.64 -11.60
N PRO A 42 0.36 -4.94 -10.47
CA PRO A 42 -0.65 -3.89 -10.36
C PRO A 42 -0.52 -2.86 -11.49
N ALA A 43 -1.65 -2.45 -12.09
CA ALA A 43 -1.65 -1.49 -13.20
C ALA A 43 -0.95 -0.17 -12.84
N GLU A 44 -1.06 0.26 -11.59
CA GLU A 44 -0.37 1.42 -11.01
C GLU A 44 1.15 1.31 -11.10
N ALA A 45 1.70 0.11 -10.91
CA ALA A 45 3.13 -0.16 -11.00
C ALA A 45 3.59 -0.22 -12.48
N LEU A 46 2.73 -0.68 -13.39
CA LEU A 46 3.01 -0.71 -14.84
C LEU A 46 3.08 0.70 -15.44
N GLN A 47 2.18 1.58 -15.00
CA GLN A 47 2.07 2.94 -15.51
C GLN A 47 3.02 3.92 -14.82
N GLN A 48 3.73 3.47 -13.77
CA GLN A 48 4.68 4.30 -13.07
C GLN A 48 5.79 4.75 -14.03
N PRO A 49 6.02 6.07 -14.21
CA PRO A 49 7.10 6.55 -15.04
C PRO A 49 8.43 6.09 -14.44
N HIS A 50 9.31 5.53 -15.27
CA HIS A 50 10.67 5.23 -14.86
C HIS A 50 11.40 6.55 -14.59
N LYS A 51 11.34 6.99 -13.34
CA LYS A 51 12.12 8.10 -12.83
C LYS A 51 13.25 7.47 -12.03
N PRO A 52 14.51 7.51 -12.50
CA PRO A 52 15.63 7.19 -11.62
C PRO A 52 15.43 8.04 -10.36
N SER A 53 15.40 7.38 -9.21
CA SER A 53 15.20 8.06 -7.94
C SER A 53 16.18 9.23 -7.82
N LYS A 54 15.73 10.43 -7.44
CA LYS A 54 16.68 11.52 -7.11
C LYS A 54 17.55 11.18 -5.88
N ALA A 55 17.24 10.09 -5.16
CA ALA A 55 18.07 9.58 -4.09
C ALA A 55 19.38 8.92 -4.59
N THR A 56 19.55 8.74 -5.90
CA THR A 56 20.67 8.00 -6.47
C THR A 56 21.54 8.89 -7.34
N THR A 57 22.53 9.54 -6.71
CA THR A 57 23.88 9.55 -7.29
C THR A 57 24.25 8.11 -7.66
N GLU A 58 24.84 7.91 -8.84
CA GLU A 58 25.09 6.68 -9.60
C GLU A 58 25.83 5.51 -8.89
N LYS A 59 25.95 5.47 -7.56
CA LYS A 59 26.89 4.58 -6.85
C LYS A 59 26.31 3.39 -6.06
N GLU A 60 25.00 3.25 -5.87
CA GLU A 60 24.47 2.21 -4.94
C GLU A 60 23.26 1.43 -5.47
N PHE A 61 23.26 1.07 -6.75
CA PHE A 61 22.34 0.04 -7.23
C PHE A 61 23.00 -1.35 -7.22
N PRO A 62 22.25 -2.41 -6.86
CA PRO A 62 20.86 -2.38 -6.41
C PRO A 62 20.71 -1.94 -4.93
N LEU A 63 19.67 -1.15 -4.64
CA LEU A 63 19.31 -0.78 -3.27
C LEU A 63 18.91 -2.05 -2.50
N LYS A 64 19.33 -2.20 -1.25
CA LYS A 64 18.89 -3.32 -0.42
C LYS A 64 17.50 -3.06 0.17
N PHE A 65 16.64 -4.08 0.19
CA PHE A 65 15.25 -3.94 0.64
C PHE A 65 15.09 -3.38 2.06
N PRO A 66 15.96 -3.69 3.03
CA PRO A 66 15.93 -3.04 4.35
C PRO A 66 16.06 -1.51 4.31
N ALA A 67 16.71 -0.93 3.29
CA ALA A 67 16.82 0.52 3.17
C ALA A 67 15.46 1.19 2.94
N LEU A 68 14.47 0.46 2.41
CA LEU A 68 13.10 0.95 2.24
C LEU A 68 12.18 0.65 3.43
N THR A 69 12.47 -0.41 4.18
CA THR A 69 11.52 -0.95 5.18
C THR A 69 11.93 -0.73 6.62
N ALA A 70 13.24 -0.54 6.90
CA ALA A 70 13.76 -0.40 8.26
C ALA A 70 13.17 0.85 8.95
N GLY A 71 12.45 0.63 10.04
CA GLY A 71 11.78 1.70 10.81
C GLY A 71 10.55 2.30 10.11
N ALA A 72 10.21 1.87 8.90
CA ALA A 72 9.06 2.34 8.16
C ALA A 72 7.79 1.54 8.47
N ILE A 73 7.92 0.22 8.64
CA ILE A 73 6.79 -0.69 8.80
C ILE A 73 6.41 -0.82 10.28
N LYS A 74 5.14 -0.55 10.59
CA LYS A 74 4.53 -0.77 11.91
C LYS A 74 3.93 -2.17 12.02
N SER A 75 3.10 -2.54 11.05
CA SER A 75 2.41 -3.83 11.04
C SER A 75 2.18 -4.32 9.61
N ILE A 76 1.98 -5.63 9.47
CA ILE A 76 1.63 -6.26 8.20
C ILE A 76 0.44 -7.16 8.40
N ARG A 77 -0.54 -7.03 7.50
CA ARG A 77 -1.73 -7.88 7.43
C ARG A 77 -1.71 -8.67 6.15
N ILE A 78 -1.67 -10.01 6.26
CA ILE A 78 -1.85 -10.89 5.11
C ILE A 78 -3.32 -10.84 4.68
N ARG A 79 -3.58 -10.38 3.45
CA ARG A 79 -4.91 -10.35 2.84
C ARG A 79 -5.22 -11.69 2.18
N TYR A 80 -4.23 -12.27 1.52
CA TYR A 80 -4.34 -13.52 0.78
C TYR A 80 -3.06 -14.34 0.87
N TYR A 81 -3.19 -15.66 0.87
CA TYR A 81 -2.11 -16.60 0.59
C TYR A 81 -2.66 -17.80 -0.20
N ASN A 82 -1.88 -18.32 -1.14
CA ASN A 82 -2.23 -19.51 -1.90
C ASN A 82 -2.13 -20.76 -1.01
N LYS A 83 -3.29 -21.35 -0.69
CA LYS A 83 -3.41 -22.52 0.19
C LYS A 83 -2.77 -23.80 -0.36
N GLU A 84 -2.60 -23.90 -1.68
CA GLU A 84 -1.92 -25.04 -2.31
C GLU A 84 -0.42 -25.05 -1.98
N THR A 85 0.16 -23.86 -1.79
CA THR A 85 1.58 -23.70 -1.47
C THR A 85 1.80 -23.51 0.03
N TRP A 86 0.88 -22.79 0.69
CA TRP A 86 0.94 -22.44 2.10
C TRP A 86 -0.27 -23.05 2.84
N PRO A 87 -0.11 -24.22 3.47
CA PRO A 87 -1.25 -24.97 4.02
C PRO A 87 -2.00 -24.21 5.13
N ASN A 88 -1.33 -23.27 5.81
CA ASN A 88 -1.89 -22.50 6.90
C ASN A 88 -1.27 -21.09 6.98
N GLU A 89 -1.94 -20.20 7.70
CA GLU A 89 -1.51 -18.80 7.87
C GLU A 89 -0.17 -18.67 8.63
N LYS A 90 0.13 -19.60 9.54
CA LYS A 90 1.37 -19.55 10.33
C LYS A 90 2.60 -19.66 9.43
N ASP A 91 2.56 -20.55 8.43
CA ASP A 91 3.66 -20.75 7.49
C ASP A 91 3.85 -19.54 6.57
N ALA A 92 2.74 -19.01 6.03
CA ALA A 92 2.77 -17.78 5.23
C ALA A 92 3.33 -16.60 6.04
N ARG A 93 2.92 -16.46 7.31
CA ARG A 93 3.40 -15.42 8.22
C ARG A 93 4.90 -15.55 8.50
N GLU A 94 5.40 -16.76 8.71
CA GLU A 94 6.83 -16.98 8.92
C GLU A 94 7.64 -16.65 7.67
N TYR A 95 7.13 -17.01 6.48
CA TYR A 95 7.79 -16.67 5.22
C TYR A 95 7.87 -15.15 5.01
N VAL A 96 6.76 -14.42 5.23
CA VAL A 96 6.73 -12.95 5.14
C VAL A 96 7.71 -12.32 6.13
N ARG A 97 7.72 -12.78 7.39
CA ARG A 97 8.66 -12.32 8.42
C ARG A 97 10.12 -12.52 7.97
N SER A 98 10.44 -13.71 7.48
CA SER A 98 11.78 -14.06 7.00
C SER A 98 12.19 -13.24 5.78
N PHE A 99 11.26 -12.99 4.84
CA PHE A 99 11.49 -12.15 3.67
C PHE A 99 11.83 -10.70 4.06
N LEU A 100 11.07 -10.09 4.97
CA LEU A 100 11.30 -8.72 5.43
C LEU A 100 12.59 -8.59 6.25
N GLY A 101 12.97 -9.65 6.97
CA GLY A 101 14.24 -9.74 7.68
C GLY A 101 15.45 -10.02 6.78
N ASN A 102 15.24 -10.31 5.48
CA ASN A 102 16.33 -10.64 4.58
C ASN A 102 17.14 -9.38 4.20
N LYS A 103 18.38 -9.33 4.67
CA LYS A 103 19.30 -8.21 4.38
C LYS A 103 19.88 -8.23 2.97
N LYS A 104 19.79 -9.37 2.26
CA LYS A 104 20.39 -9.54 0.94
C LYS A 104 19.48 -9.10 -0.21
N SER A 105 18.16 -9.08 0.01
CA SER A 105 17.16 -8.79 -1.03
C SER A 105 17.43 -7.47 -1.73
N GLU A 106 17.41 -7.51 -3.06
CA GLU A 106 17.74 -6.39 -3.94
C GLU A 106 16.47 -5.75 -4.46
N VAL A 107 16.51 -4.43 -4.57
CA VAL A 107 15.40 -3.60 -5.00
C VAL A 107 15.74 -2.87 -6.28
N PHE A 108 14.76 -2.84 -7.17
CA PHE A 108 14.80 -2.23 -8.47
C PHE A 108 13.60 -1.28 -8.60
N ASP A 109 13.82 -0.16 -9.28
CA ASP A 109 12.78 0.81 -9.63
C ASP A 109 12.24 0.61 -11.05
N PHE A 110 12.65 -0.47 -11.70
CA PHE A 110 12.13 -0.97 -12.96
C PHE A 110 11.60 -2.39 -12.76
N GLN A 111 10.72 -2.82 -13.66
CA GLN A 111 10.20 -4.18 -13.67
C GLN A 111 11.34 -5.18 -13.94
N ILE A 112 11.62 -6.04 -12.96
CA ILE A 112 12.41 -7.27 -13.20
C ILE A 112 11.55 -8.26 -13.99
N TRP A 113 12.00 -9.51 -14.21
CA TRP A 113 11.28 -10.60 -14.92
C TRP A 113 9.90 -10.96 -14.33
N SER A 114 9.00 -9.99 -14.31
CA SER A 114 7.72 -9.96 -13.61
C SER A 114 6.57 -9.82 -14.62
N GLN A 115 6.86 -9.55 -15.89
CA GLN A 115 5.86 -9.45 -16.97
C GLN A 115 5.09 -10.76 -17.21
N GLY A 116 5.54 -11.88 -16.65
CA GLY A 116 4.86 -13.18 -16.68
C GLY A 116 4.33 -13.67 -15.33
N VAL A 117 4.36 -12.85 -14.28
CA VAL A 117 3.85 -13.28 -12.98
C VAL A 117 2.31 -13.32 -13.03
N GLY A 118 1.74 -14.45 -12.63
CA GLY A 118 0.29 -14.60 -12.49
C GLY A 118 -0.19 -14.03 -11.15
N VAL A 119 -1.03 -14.79 -10.47
CA VAL A 119 -1.49 -14.46 -9.12
C VAL A 119 -0.33 -14.53 -8.11
N PRO A 120 -0.14 -13.53 -7.22
CA PRO A 120 0.85 -13.60 -6.16
C PRO A 120 0.50 -14.72 -5.18
N GLU A 121 1.51 -15.42 -4.69
CA GLU A 121 1.31 -16.47 -3.70
C GLU A 121 0.95 -15.90 -2.32
N ILE A 122 1.38 -14.68 -2.01
CA ILE A 122 1.00 -13.95 -0.81
C ILE A 122 0.78 -12.48 -1.15
N GLU A 123 -0.32 -11.92 -0.65
CA GLU A 123 -0.62 -10.49 -0.71
C GLU A 123 -0.79 -9.92 0.69
N CYS A 124 -0.12 -8.79 0.93
CA CYS A 124 -0.05 -8.12 2.22
C CYS A 124 -0.41 -6.64 2.10
N TYR A 125 -1.12 -6.13 3.11
CA TYR A 125 -1.20 -4.71 3.41
C TYR A 125 -0.13 -4.34 4.42
N VAL A 126 0.50 -3.18 4.22
CA VAL A 126 1.59 -2.68 5.05
C VAL A 126 1.13 -1.40 5.74
N GLU A 127 1.05 -1.44 7.06
CA GLU A 127 0.80 -0.25 7.88
C GLU A 127 2.14 0.40 8.23
N PHE A 128 2.25 1.70 8.00
CA PHE A 128 3.47 2.46 8.28
C PHE A 128 3.48 3.09 9.68
N THR A 129 4.69 3.27 10.22
CA THR A 129 4.91 4.03 11.46
C THR A 129 4.49 5.48 11.31
N GLU A 130 4.14 6.13 12.41
CA GLU A 130 3.77 7.54 12.37
C GLU A 130 4.97 8.43 12.02
N GLU A 131 6.16 8.05 12.50
CA GLU A 131 7.43 8.73 12.23
C GLU A 131 7.75 8.71 10.74
N TYR A 132 7.57 7.56 10.08
CA TYR A 132 7.76 7.45 8.64
C TYR A 132 6.73 8.29 7.89
N ARG A 133 5.44 8.18 8.25
CA ARG A 133 4.39 8.99 7.63
C ARG A 133 4.64 10.50 7.76
N LYS A 134 5.10 10.97 8.92
CA LYS A 134 5.45 12.38 9.15
C LYS A 134 6.55 12.88 8.23
N LYS A 135 7.56 12.04 7.94
CA LYS A 135 8.63 12.37 6.97
C LYS A 135 8.08 12.54 5.56
N LEU A 136 7.03 11.81 5.21
CA LEU A 136 6.39 11.86 3.89
C LEU A 136 5.35 12.98 3.75
N LEU A 137 4.94 13.66 4.82
CA LEU A 137 3.96 14.75 4.75
C LEU A 137 4.44 15.96 3.92
N GLY A 138 5.74 16.04 3.60
CA GLY A 138 6.27 17.00 2.62
C GLY A 138 6.03 16.63 1.15
N ASP A 139 5.64 15.38 0.87
CA ASP A 139 5.42 14.86 -0.47
C ASP A 139 3.93 14.91 -0.84
N LYS A 140 3.62 15.42 -2.04
CA LYS A 140 2.25 15.61 -2.55
C LYS A 140 1.45 14.32 -2.77
N PHE A 141 2.09 13.16 -2.68
CA PHE A 141 1.50 11.85 -2.93
C PHE A 141 1.90 10.92 -1.79
N SER A 142 1.09 10.86 -0.73
CA SER A 142 1.28 9.88 0.34
C SER A 142 0.12 8.89 0.33
N CYS A 143 0.46 7.61 0.25
CA CYS A 143 -0.50 6.53 0.48
C CYS A 143 -0.59 6.27 1.98
N ARG A 144 -1.81 6.09 2.49
CA ARG A 144 -2.03 5.73 3.89
C ARG A 144 -1.38 4.38 4.23
N ASP A 145 -1.55 3.43 3.32
CA ASP A 145 -1.09 2.04 3.46
C ASP A 145 -0.27 1.59 2.24
N GLY A 146 0.77 0.83 2.52
CA GLY A 146 1.60 0.17 1.52
C GLY A 146 1.02 -1.18 1.11
N ARG A 147 1.65 -1.80 0.12
CA ARG A 147 1.31 -3.15 -0.35
C ARG A 147 2.59 -3.95 -0.54
N LEU A 148 2.50 -5.25 -0.27
CA LEU A 148 3.56 -6.22 -0.59
C LEU A 148 2.92 -7.43 -1.28
N LEU A 149 3.39 -7.71 -2.49
CA LEU A 149 3.00 -8.85 -3.30
C LEU A 149 4.22 -9.78 -3.43
N LEU A 150 4.05 -11.05 -3.12
CA LEU A 150 5.10 -12.07 -3.18
C LEU A 150 4.69 -13.14 -4.18
N TRP A 151 5.51 -13.37 -5.19
CA TRP A 151 5.48 -14.54 -6.05
C TRP A 151 6.61 -15.49 -5.63
N ASN A 152 6.97 -16.42 -6.51
CA ASN A 152 8.08 -17.35 -6.30
C ASN A 152 9.39 -16.59 -6.05
N THR A 153 10.04 -16.10 -7.11
CA THR A 153 11.37 -15.50 -7.06
C THR A 153 11.34 -13.97 -7.13
N GLU A 154 10.15 -13.39 -7.24
CA GLU A 154 9.90 -11.97 -7.40
C GLU A 154 8.93 -11.45 -6.34
N ALA A 155 9.05 -10.17 -6.03
CA ALA A 155 8.12 -9.45 -5.18
C ALA A 155 7.94 -8.01 -5.67
N CYS A 156 6.82 -7.40 -5.29
CA CYS A 156 6.54 -6.00 -5.55
C CYS A 156 6.10 -5.31 -4.25
N TYR A 157 6.67 -4.15 -3.96
CA TYR A 157 6.42 -3.40 -2.74
C TYR A 157 6.04 -1.96 -3.09
N ARG A 158 4.90 -1.50 -2.55
CA ARG A 158 4.50 -0.10 -2.60
C ARG A 158 4.81 0.57 -1.27
N ASP A 159 5.62 1.62 -1.30
CA ASP A 159 5.97 2.39 -0.11
C ASP A 159 4.89 3.44 0.24
N GLY A 160 5.15 4.23 1.28
CA GLY A 160 4.23 5.27 1.74
C GLY A 160 4.10 6.46 0.79
N THR A 161 4.98 6.59 -0.21
CA THR A 161 4.89 7.62 -1.27
C THR A 161 3.99 7.18 -2.42
N GLY A 162 3.52 5.93 -2.39
CA GLY A 162 2.80 5.31 -3.50
C GLY A 162 3.72 4.79 -4.61
N ARG A 163 5.05 4.89 -4.45
CA ARG A 163 6.00 4.36 -5.41
C ARG A 163 6.09 2.84 -5.29
N TRP A 164 6.04 2.18 -6.44
CA TRP A 164 6.25 0.75 -6.57
C TRP A 164 7.72 0.43 -6.83
N TYR A 165 8.20 -0.58 -6.12
CA TYR A 165 9.52 -1.16 -6.24
C TYR A 165 9.43 -2.66 -6.47
N PHE A 166 10.31 -3.18 -7.30
CA PHE A 166 10.45 -4.60 -7.54
C PHE A 166 11.57 -5.14 -6.67
N VAL A 167 11.34 -6.28 -6.03
CA VAL A 167 12.28 -6.87 -5.09
C VAL A 167 12.60 -8.29 -5.55
N SER A 168 13.87 -8.62 -5.65
CA SER A 168 14.28 -10.01 -5.86
C SER A 168 13.98 -10.82 -4.59
N ALA A 169 13.16 -11.86 -4.74
CA ALA A 169 12.90 -12.85 -3.71
C ALA A 169 13.69 -14.15 -3.93
N PHE A 170 14.55 -14.21 -4.96
CA PHE A 170 15.26 -15.43 -5.38
C PHE A 170 15.93 -16.20 -4.22
N ASP A 171 16.80 -15.54 -3.46
CA ASP A 171 17.48 -16.19 -2.33
C ASP A 171 16.50 -16.64 -1.25
N GLN A 172 15.45 -15.83 -0.99
CA GLN A 172 14.45 -16.16 0.00
C GLN A 172 13.61 -17.37 -0.43
N PHE A 173 13.26 -17.43 -1.71
CA PHE A 173 12.55 -18.54 -2.31
C PHE A 173 13.34 -19.83 -2.11
N HIS A 174 14.57 -19.88 -2.58
CA HIS A 174 15.41 -21.07 -2.49
C HIS A 174 15.71 -21.49 -1.05
N ARG A 175 15.76 -20.54 -0.10
CA ARG A 175 16.04 -20.82 1.30
C ARG A 175 14.83 -21.35 2.08
N ALA A 176 13.68 -20.72 1.94
CA ALA A 176 12.56 -20.86 2.88
C ALA A 176 11.23 -21.25 2.23
N HIS A 177 11.13 -21.22 0.90
CA HIS A 177 9.90 -21.57 0.20
C HIS A 177 9.70 -23.09 0.12
N PRO A 178 8.47 -23.62 0.22
CA PRO A 178 8.19 -25.05 0.07
C PRO A 178 8.65 -25.65 -1.26
N LYS A 179 8.61 -24.84 -2.34
CA LYS A 179 9.06 -25.22 -3.70
C LYS A 179 10.51 -24.79 -4.00
N GLY A 180 11.22 -24.22 -3.03
CA GLY A 180 12.56 -23.70 -3.21
C GLY A 180 13.62 -24.80 -3.23
N ASP A 181 14.57 -24.71 -4.16
CA ASP A 181 15.78 -25.54 -4.15
C ASP A 181 16.92 -24.87 -3.36
N ARG A 182 17.24 -25.42 -2.17
CA ARG A 182 18.26 -24.88 -1.26
C ARG A 182 19.67 -24.86 -1.83
N LYS A 183 19.95 -25.62 -2.90
CA LYS A 183 21.26 -25.64 -3.56
C LYS A 183 21.59 -24.35 -4.30
N ASN A 184 20.59 -23.53 -4.60
CA ASN A 184 20.74 -22.30 -5.39
C ASN A 184 20.86 -21.03 -4.53
N VAL A 185 20.98 -21.17 -3.21
CA VAL A 185 21.17 -20.02 -2.31
C VAL A 185 22.59 -19.48 -2.46
N LYS A 186 22.73 -18.17 -2.72
CA LYS A 186 24.01 -17.47 -2.84
C LYS A 186 24.46 -16.81 -1.53
#